data_AF-A0A558HG37-F1
#
_entry.id   AF-A0A558HG37-F1
#
_cell.length_a   1.000
_cell.length_b   1.000
_cell.length_c   1.000
_cell.angle_alpha   90.00
_cell.angle_beta   90.00
_cell.angle_gamma   90.00
#
_symmetry.space_group_name_H-M   'P 1'
#
loop_
_entity.id
_entity.type
_entity.pdbx_description
1 polymer ?
#
loop_
_entity_poly.entity_id
_entity_poly.type
_entity_poly.pdbx_seq_one_letter_code
_entity_poly.pdbx_strand_id
1 'polypeptide(L)'
;MPLGLRSLVTINGITASLIEHAACKGIGRGTLLSRMRRMGTDDPLLLLQPATPSRKPKPSPSLKERIKYVLGTKAGKLATAKRLGDYASLIQTSP
;
A
#
# COMPACT_ATOMS: atom_id res chain seq x y z
N MET A 1 16.04 -9.90 -16.96
CA MET A 1 14.88 -9.15 -17.51
C MET A 1 13.89 -10.18 -18.06
N PRO A 2 12.57 -10.11 -17.80
CA PRO A 2 11.64 -11.10 -18.35
C PRO A 2 11.50 -10.87 -19.85
N LEU A 3 11.93 -11.86 -20.64
CA LEU A 3 11.99 -11.82 -22.11
C LEU A 3 10.62 -11.52 -22.73
N GLY A 4 9.52 -11.98 -22.12
CA GLY A 4 8.14 -11.82 -22.62
C GLY A 4 7.58 -10.40 -22.66
N LEU A 5 8.28 -9.40 -22.10
CA LEU A 5 7.84 -8.00 -22.21
C LEU A 5 8.17 -7.36 -23.56
N ARG A 6 9.27 -7.79 -24.17
CA ARG A 6 9.78 -7.23 -25.45
C ARG A 6 9.49 -8.15 -26.63
N SER A 7 8.93 -9.34 -26.40
CA SER A 7 8.45 -10.20 -27.47
C SER A 7 7.33 -9.51 -28.23
N LEU A 8 7.42 -9.58 -29.56
CA LEU A 8 6.39 -9.07 -30.46
C LEU A 8 5.17 -10.00 -30.38
N VAL A 9 4.01 -9.40 -30.17
CA VAL A 9 2.73 -10.10 -30.09
C VAL A 9 1.74 -9.39 -31.02
N THR A 10 1.04 -10.17 -31.83
CA THR A 10 -0.02 -9.65 -32.71
C THR A 10 -1.35 -9.72 -31.98
N ILE A 11 -1.95 -8.55 -31.72
CA ILE A 11 -3.25 -8.44 -31.05
C ILE A 11 -4.12 -7.50 -31.89
N ASN A 12 -5.33 -7.93 -32.25
CA ASN A 12 -6.25 -7.18 -33.11
C ASN A 12 -5.62 -6.72 -34.44
N GLY A 13 -4.74 -7.55 -35.02
CA GLY A 13 -4.03 -7.23 -36.27
C GLY A 13 -2.84 -6.27 -36.13
N ILE A 14 -2.51 -5.81 -34.91
CA ILE A 14 -1.38 -4.94 -34.64
C ILE A 14 -0.26 -5.76 -33.98
N THR A 15 0.89 -5.83 -34.65
CA THR A 15 2.10 -6.46 -34.12
C THR A 15 2.93 -5.43 -33.36
N ALA A 16 3.00 -5.57 -32.04
CA ALA A 16 3.76 -4.69 -31.16
C ALA A 16 4.24 -5.48 -29.94
N SER A 17 5.14 -4.89 -29.15
CA SER A 17 5.54 -5.51 -27.88
C SER A 17 4.37 -5.55 -26.88
N LEU A 18 4.42 -6.52 -25.96
CA LEU A 18 3.41 -6.61 -24.91
C LEU A 18 3.34 -5.34 -24.04
N ILE A 19 4.47 -4.66 -23.86
CA ILE A 19 4.54 -3.35 -23.17
C ILE A 19 3.75 -2.28 -23.93
N GLU A 20 3.89 -2.20 -25.25
CA GLU A 20 3.21 -1.19 -26.06
C GLU A 20 1.70 -1.41 -26.05
N HIS A 21 1.25 -2.66 -26.22
CA HIS A 21 -0.15 -3.03 -26.08
C HIS A 21 -0.71 -2.71 -24.68
N ALA A 22 0.07 -2.97 -23.63
CA ALA A 22 -0.31 -2.60 -22.27
C ALA A 22 -0.39 -1.08 -22.08
N ALA A 23 0.54 -0.31 -22.64
CA ALA A 23 0.54 1.14 -22.57
C ALA A 23 -0.67 1.75 -23.27
N CYS A 24 -1.05 1.23 -24.45
CA CYS A 24 -2.29 1.63 -25.16
C CYS A 24 -3.55 1.39 -24.30
N LYS A 25 -3.51 0.42 -23.39
CA LYS A 25 -4.60 0.12 -22.44
C LYS A 25 -4.45 0.80 -21.07
N GLY A 26 -3.47 1.69 -20.89
CA GLY A 26 -3.21 2.38 -19.62
C GLY A 26 -2.66 1.47 -18.52
N ILE A 27 -2.10 0.31 -18.86
CA ILE A 27 -1.50 -0.63 -17.92
C ILE A 27 -0.01 -0.29 -17.78
N GLY A 28 0.39 0.16 -16.60
CA GLY A 28 1.81 0.42 -16.30
C GLY A 28 2.66 -0.84 -16.28
N ARG A 29 3.96 -0.71 -16.61
CA ARG A 29 4.95 -1.81 -16.63
C ARG A 29 4.98 -2.63 -15.33
N GLY A 30 4.89 -1.96 -14.18
CA GLY A 30 4.88 -2.63 -12.87
C GLY A 30 3.65 -3.52 -12.67
N THR A 31 2.48 -3.04 -13.10
CA THR A 31 1.22 -3.81 -13.07
C THR A 31 1.30 -5.00 -14.01
N LEU A 32 1.80 -4.82 -15.23
CA LEU A 32 1.99 -5.89 -16.19
C LEU A 32 2.93 -6.98 -15.65
N LEU A 33 4.09 -6.59 -15.10
CA LEU A 33 5.03 -7.53 -14.45
C LEU A 33 4.40 -8.29 -13.28
N SER A 34 3.62 -7.60 -12.44
CA SER A 34 2.91 -8.22 -11.32
C SER A 34 1.91 -9.26 -11.81
N ARG A 35 1.19 -8.97 -12.89
CA ARG A 35 0.25 -9.90 -13.53
C ARG A 35 0.95 -11.11 -14.13
N MET A 36 2.04 -10.90 -14.87
CA MET A 36 2.84 -11.99 -15.46
C MET A 36 3.39 -12.94 -14.40
N ARG A 37 3.82 -12.42 -13.24
CA ARG A 37 4.27 -13.25 -12.11
C ARG A 37 3.15 -14.08 -11.47
N ARG A 38 1.92 -13.58 -11.49
CA ARG A 38 0.77 -14.24 -10.85
C ARG A 38 0.10 -15.26 -11.75
N MET A 39 -0.01 -14.96 -13.04
CA MET A 39 -0.84 -15.71 -13.99
C MET A 39 -0.01 -16.44 -15.07
N GLY A 40 1.24 -16.04 -15.27
CA GLY A 40 2.09 -16.53 -16.35
C GLY A 40 2.32 -15.47 -17.44
N THR A 41 3.37 -15.66 -18.23
CA THR A 41 3.78 -14.76 -19.33
C THR A 41 2.78 -14.69 -20.48
N ASP A 42 2.05 -15.78 -20.69
CA ASP A 42 1.25 -16.00 -21.91
C ASP A 42 -0.26 -16.02 -21.60
N ASP A 43 -0.64 -15.54 -20.42
CA ASP A 43 -2.04 -15.52 -20.01
C ASP A 43 -2.82 -14.45 -20.80
N PRO A 44 -3.94 -14.80 -21.46
CA PRO A 44 -4.75 -13.85 -22.23
C PRO A 44 -5.36 -12.72 -21.38
N LEU A 45 -5.47 -12.90 -20.05
CA LEU A 45 -6.04 -11.93 -19.12
C LEU A 45 -5.08 -10.78 -18.77
N LEU A 46 -3.80 -10.87 -19.13
CA LEU A 46 -2.78 -9.85 -18.82
C LEU A 46 -3.20 -8.43 -19.24
N LEU A 47 -3.89 -8.33 -20.39
CA LEU A 47 -4.31 -7.08 -21.01
C LEU A 47 -5.82 -6.82 -20.92
N LEU A 48 -6.61 -7.76 -20.37
CA LEU A 48 -8.07 -7.63 -20.28
C LEU A 48 -8.50 -6.98 -18.97
N GLN A 49 -7.75 -7.19 -17.90
CA GLN A 49 -8.08 -6.57 -16.62
C GLN A 49 -7.84 -5.05 -16.70
N PRO A 50 -8.85 -4.21 -16.37
CA PRO A 50 -8.65 -2.76 -16.28
C PRO A 50 -7.53 -2.45 -15.29
N ALA A 51 -6.83 -1.34 -15.48
CA ALA A 51 -5.88 -0.86 -14.48
C ALA A 51 -6.64 -0.71 -13.16
N THR A 52 -6.38 -1.60 -12.19
CA THR A 52 -6.93 -1.45 -10.84
C THR A 52 -6.53 -0.05 -10.38
N PRO A 53 -7.48 0.77 -9.90
CA PRO A 53 -7.16 2.12 -9.48
C PRO A 53 -6.01 2.03 -8.48
N SER A 54 -4.96 2.82 -8.73
CA SER A 54 -3.79 2.85 -7.86
C SER A 54 -4.29 3.06 -6.43
N ARG A 55 -4.06 2.06 -5.57
CA ARG A 55 -4.40 2.17 -4.15
C ARG A 55 -3.54 3.31 -3.62
N LYS A 56 -4.16 4.49 -3.44
CA LYS A 56 -3.45 5.62 -2.83
C LYS A 56 -2.83 5.12 -1.53
N PRO A 57 -1.55 5.42 -1.26
CA PRO A 57 -0.94 5.05 0.00
C PRO A 57 -1.85 5.55 1.12
N LYS A 58 -2.15 4.66 2.08
CA LYS A 58 -2.93 5.07 3.24
C LYS A 58 -2.15 6.19 3.93
N PRO A 59 -2.77 7.35 4.24
CA PRO A 59 -2.07 8.39 4.95
C PRO A 59 -1.48 7.82 6.23
N SER A 60 -0.26 8.26 6.56
CA SER A 60 0.36 7.89 7.82
C SER A 60 -0.53 8.33 8.98
N PRO A 61 -0.62 7.55 10.07
CA PRO A 61 -1.42 7.94 11.21
C PRO A 61 -0.89 9.25 11.77
N SER A 62 -1.80 10.20 12.00
CA SER A 62 -1.52 11.50 12.59
C SER A 62 -0.91 11.34 13.99
N LEU A 63 -0.23 12.39 14.47
CA LEU A 63 0.28 12.43 15.84
C LEU A 63 -0.81 12.12 16.87
N LYS A 64 -2.02 12.67 16.67
CA LYS A 64 -3.18 12.43 17.54
C LYS A 64 -3.60 10.96 17.57
N GLU A 65 -3.65 10.30 16.41
CA GLU A 65 -3.97 8.87 16.32
C GLU A 65 -2.90 8.00 16.98
N ARG A 66 -1.62 8.36 16.80
CA ARG A 66 -0.50 7.67 17.47
C ARG A 66 -0.58 7.81 18.99
N ILE A 67 -0.85 9.02 19.49
CA ILE A 67 -1.02 9.26 20.94
C ILE A 67 -2.22 8.49 21.48
N LYS A 68 -3.38 8.55 20.80
CA LYS A 68 -4.58 7.79 21.18
C LYS A 68 -4.30 6.30 21.25
N TYR A 69 -3.58 5.76 20.27
CA TYR A 69 -3.17 4.36 20.26
C TYR A 69 -2.29 4.01 21.45
N VAL A 70 -1.22 4.79 21.69
CA VAL A 70 -0.28 4.56 22.81
C VAL A 70 -1.00 4.62 24.15
N LEU A 71 -1.86 5.63 24.38
CA LEU A 71 -2.65 5.77 25.60
C LEU A 71 -3.66 4.64 25.79
N GLY A 72 -4.15 4.03 24.70
CA GLY A 72 -5.05 2.88 24.75
C GLY A 72 -4.39 1.57 25.18
N THR A 73 -3.06 1.47 25.09
CA THR A 73 -2.31 0.27 25.49
C THR A 73 -2.29 0.09 27.01
N LYS A 74 -2.09 -1.15 27.50
CA LYS A 74 -1.94 -1.43 28.94
C LYS A 74 -0.82 -0.60 29.59
N ALA A 75 0.32 -0.48 28.91
CA ALA A 75 1.45 0.32 29.36
C ALA A 75 1.13 1.82 29.38
N GLY A 76 0.43 2.32 28.35
CA GLY A 76 -0.04 3.70 28.31
C GLY A 76 -0.97 4.03 29.47
N LYS A 77 -1.98 3.18 29.73
CA LYS A 77 -2.90 3.34 30.86
C LYS A 77 -2.19 3.35 32.21
N LEU A 78 -1.23 2.44 32.42
CA LEU A 78 -0.43 2.38 33.64
C LEU A 78 0.39 3.66 33.84
N ALA A 79 1.06 4.14 32.80
CA ALA A 79 1.86 5.36 32.86
C ALA A 79 1.00 6.61 33.14
N THR A 80 -0.20 6.69 32.56
CA THR A 80 -1.16 7.77 32.85
C THR A 80 -1.64 7.72 34.29
N ALA A 81 -2.00 6.54 34.80
CA ALA A 81 -2.43 6.37 36.18
C ALA A 81 -1.34 6.77 37.18
N LYS A 82 -0.08 6.37 36.93
CA LYS A 82 1.07 6.77 37.76
C LYS A 82 1.23 8.29 37.79
N ARG A 83 1.24 8.96 36.63
CA ARG A 83 1.34 10.42 36.55
C ARG A 83 0.22 11.16 37.30
N LEU A 84 -1.01 10.66 37.23
CA LEU A 84 -2.14 11.24 37.96
C LEU A 84 -1.97 11.08 39.47
N GLY A 85 -1.49 9.92 39.93
CA GLY A 85 -1.16 9.70 41.34
C GLY A 85 -0.02 10.59 41.84
N ASP A 86 1.04 10.73 41.05
CA ASP A 86 2.18 11.61 41.35
C ASP A 86 1.71 13.08 41.45
N TYR A 87 0.82 13.52 40.55
CA TYR A 87 0.26 14.87 40.55
C TYR A 87 -0.67 15.13 41.75
N ALA A 88 -1.53 14.17 42.11
CA ALA A 88 -2.40 14.28 43.29
C ALA A 88 -1.58 14.40 44.58
N SER A 89 -0.47 13.67 44.67
CA SER A 89 0.45 13.73 45.81
C SER A 89 1.11 15.11 45.95
N LEU A 90 1.50 15.75 44.83
CA LEU A 90 2.09 17.10 44.84
C LEU A 90 1.12 18.18 45.33
N ILE A 91 -0.17 18.07 44.98
CA ILE A 91 -1.20 19.02 45.43
C ILE A 91 -1.43 18.91 46.94
N GLN A 92 -1.43 17.69 47.50
CA GLN A 92 -1.63 17.49 48.95
C GLN A 92 -0.47 18.01 49.80
N THR A 93 0.74 18.09 49.25
CA THR A 93 1.93 18.63 49.93
C THR A 93 2.09 20.14 49.80
N SER A 94 1.20 20.83 49.08
CA SER A 94 1.18 22.30 48.98
C SER A 94 0.19 22.86 50.01
N PRO A 95 0.62 23.72 50.96
CA PRO A 95 -0.24 24.23 52.04
C PRO A 95 -1.36 25.17 51.56
#